data_AF-A0A7X3GGH8-F1
#
_entry.id   AF-A0A7X3GGH8-F1
#
_cell.length_a   1.000
_cell.length_b   1.000
_cell.length_c   1.000
_cell.angle_alpha   90.00
_cell.angle_beta   90.00
_cell.angle_gamma   90.00
#
_symmetry.space_group_name_H-M   'P 1'
#
loop_
_entity.id
_entity.type
_entity.pdbx_description
1 polymer ?
#
loop_
_entity_poly.entity_id
_entity_poly.type
_entity_poly.pdbx_seq_one_letter_code
_entity_poly.pdbx_strand_id
1 'polypeptide(L)'
;METRKNRQAVQGKQRKLNLIVLGGAAAVAAMIYLIWANLGGNDPSADKQADTNRSNVQTTAYAGASPNKKDFALRNYIIPGSDTEAIKDEQISNLDARLLELARNEIYARHGYVFKREDLNAYFHTKSWYKEDSEYRQEVSAVEKENLAQIQRYEGLVKGNGLKHEADFDRHIRSYRSLDEDNDDFKQLRSLVDLDGDGNLDRMELLIQESPVDADITEWTLKVNEATLQGDTPGMLPYVQIVDLDTRDPYLEFAFQDYGMAGDYSTHFYYYDGHTIQPMSEYGLAGFMADASLIDGKGHVKGAEEIRTFQTWFRETAYALDKNHQLQQVKQDFYPMEPATKLVLKQNLSLLASPDDTVSSVKLKKGETVYFAGIDDNDRVRLDDAQGVVGWLRLDEKQNQLYGTKTDITDVFDGTLQYD
;
A
#
# COMPACT_ATOMS: atom_id res chain seq x y z
N MET A 1 -7.86 -62.29 -45.52
CA MET A 1 -7.14 -61.49 -44.50
C MET A 1 -8.18 -60.58 -43.86
N GLU A 2 -8.66 -60.99 -42.71
CA GLU A 2 -9.87 -60.50 -42.06
C GLU A 2 -9.61 -60.40 -40.54
N THR A 3 -10.50 -59.67 -39.85
CA THR A 3 -10.61 -59.37 -38.41
C THR A 3 -9.92 -58.06 -37.98
N ARG A 4 -10.61 -56.92 -37.79
CA ARG A 4 -11.79 -56.53 -36.97
C ARG A 4 -11.67 -56.89 -35.48
N LYS A 5 -11.60 -55.84 -34.64
CA LYS A 5 -12.15 -55.64 -33.27
C LYS A 5 -11.75 -54.20 -32.90
N ASN A 6 -12.58 -53.16 -32.78
CA ASN A 6 -13.92 -52.95 -32.20
C ASN A 6 -14.05 -53.32 -30.72
N ARG A 7 -14.12 -52.29 -29.86
CA ARG A 7 -14.99 -52.09 -28.67
C ARG A 7 -14.60 -50.76 -28.01
N GLN A 8 -15.42 -49.71 -28.12
CA GLN A 8 -16.64 -49.39 -27.35
C GLN A 8 -16.34 -48.39 -26.23
N ALA A 9 -17.06 -47.26 -26.32
CA ALA A 9 -17.21 -46.24 -25.31
C ALA A 9 -17.85 -46.80 -24.02
N VAL A 10 -17.42 -46.29 -22.86
CA VAL A 10 -18.28 -46.15 -21.67
C VAL A 10 -17.93 -44.82 -20.98
N GLN A 11 -19.01 -44.12 -20.65
CA GLN A 11 -19.15 -42.82 -20.00
C GLN A 11 -18.48 -42.69 -18.62
N GLY A 12 -18.20 -41.45 -18.25
CA GLY A 12 -18.80 -40.89 -17.03
C GLY A 12 -17.88 -40.69 -15.83
N LYS A 13 -17.26 -39.51 -15.75
CA LYS A 13 -17.23 -38.71 -14.51
C LYS A 13 -16.85 -37.26 -14.84
N GLN A 14 -17.86 -36.43 -15.08
CA GLN A 14 -17.73 -34.98 -14.92
C GLN A 14 -17.36 -34.72 -13.46
N ARG A 15 -16.12 -34.28 -13.21
CA ARG A 15 -15.84 -33.43 -12.05
C ARG A 15 -16.24 -32.03 -12.47
N LYS A 16 -17.31 -31.51 -11.86
CA LYS A 16 -17.61 -30.08 -11.89
C LYS A 16 -16.43 -29.37 -11.21
N LEU A 17 -15.56 -28.72 -11.99
CA LEU A 17 -14.78 -27.61 -11.49
C LEU A 17 -15.75 -26.44 -11.37
N ASN A 18 -15.99 -25.99 -10.15
CA ASN A 18 -16.51 -24.64 -9.95
C ASN A 18 -15.33 -23.69 -10.22
N LEU A 19 -15.17 -23.26 -11.47
CA LEU A 19 -14.41 -22.04 -11.75
C LEU A 19 -15.26 -20.88 -11.25
N ILE A 20 -14.85 -20.24 -10.17
CA ILE A 20 -15.26 -18.86 -9.90
C ILE A 20 -14.33 -18.02 -10.77
N VAL A 21 -14.81 -17.66 -11.96
CA VAL A 21 -14.23 -16.56 -12.73
C VAL A 21 -14.75 -15.29 -12.07
N LEU A 22 -13.93 -14.64 -11.24
CA LEU A 22 -14.12 -13.22 -10.95
C LEU A 22 -13.67 -12.47 -12.20
N GLY A 23 -14.57 -12.41 -13.19
CA GLY A 23 -14.48 -11.44 -14.26
C GLY A 23 -14.90 -10.09 -13.68
N GLY A 24 -13.96 -9.16 -13.54
CA GLY A 24 -14.28 -7.82 -13.08
C GLY A 24 -13.05 -6.96 -12.83
N ALA A 25 -12.59 -6.25 -13.87
CA ALA A 25 -12.09 -4.87 -13.81
C ALA A 25 -11.56 -4.39 -15.18
N ALA A 26 -10.86 -5.25 -15.94
CA ALA A 26 -10.16 -4.80 -17.15
C ALA A 26 -11.06 -4.47 -18.37
N ALA A 27 -12.23 -5.10 -18.49
CA ALA A 27 -13.11 -4.89 -19.66
C ALA A 27 -14.04 -3.66 -19.56
N VAL A 28 -14.17 -3.02 -18.39
CA VAL A 28 -15.05 -1.85 -18.20
C VAL A 28 -14.32 -0.55 -18.51
N ALA A 29 -13.00 -0.47 -18.27
CA ALA A 29 -12.20 0.72 -18.56
C ALA A 29 -12.15 1.03 -20.08
N ALA A 30 -12.02 0.00 -20.93
CA ALA A 30 -12.02 0.16 -22.39
C ALA A 30 -13.39 0.60 -22.96
N MET A 31 -14.50 0.23 -22.31
CA MET A 31 -15.84 0.67 -22.74
C MET A 31 -16.18 2.10 -22.30
N ILE A 32 -15.68 2.56 -21.15
CA ILE A 32 -15.90 3.94 -20.70
C ILE A 32 -15.15 4.94 -21.60
N TYR A 33 -13.93 4.59 -22.06
CA TYR A 33 -13.16 5.44 -22.97
C TYR A 33 -13.84 5.61 -24.36
N LEU A 34 -14.50 4.55 -24.87
CA LEU A 34 -15.20 4.60 -26.15
C LEU A 34 -16.58 5.31 -26.09
N ILE A 35 -17.20 5.39 -24.91
CA ILE A 35 -18.45 6.14 -24.71
C ILE A 35 -18.20 7.65 -24.58
N TRP A 36 -17.05 8.06 -24.01
CA TRP A 36 -16.69 9.48 -23.87
C TRP A 36 -16.28 10.15 -25.19
N ALA A 37 -15.70 9.39 -26.13
CA ALA A 37 -15.25 9.90 -27.42
C ALA A 37 -16.39 10.23 -28.43
N ASN A 38 -17.65 9.87 -28.15
CA ASN A 38 -18.72 9.88 -29.15
C ASN A 38 -19.96 10.73 -28.85
N LEU A 39 -20.00 11.49 -27.76
CA LEU A 39 -21.15 12.36 -27.44
C LEU A 39 -20.71 13.77 -27.04
N GLY A 40 -20.43 14.59 -28.04
CA GLY A 40 -20.40 16.04 -27.87
C GLY A 40 -21.82 16.60 -27.74
N GLY A 41 -22.04 17.51 -26.78
CA GLY A 41 -23.24 18.36 -26.72
C GLY A 41 -23.71 18.73 -25.31
N ASN A 42 -23.76 20.04 -25.04
CA ASN A 42 -24.34 20.71 -23.86
C ASN A 42 -25.83 20.41 -23.61
N ASP A 43 -26.27 20.43 -22.34
CA ASP A 43 -27.28 21.38 -21.79
C ASP A 43 -27.44 21.22 -20.24
N PRO A 44 -27.30 22.28 -19.41
CA PRO A 44 -27.51 22.24 -17.97
C PRO A 44 -28.87 22.87 -17.56
N SER A 45 -29.84 22.07 -17.11
CA SER A 45 -30.94 22.56 -16.25
C SER A 45 -31.74 21.42 -15.58
N ALA A 46 -32.26 21.72 -14.38
CA ALA A 46 -33.05 20.89 -13.44
C ALA A 46 -32.19 20.01 -12.48
N ASP A 47 -32.24 20.09 -11.16
CA ASP A 47 -33.30 20.56 -10.27
C ASP A 47 -32.76 21.14 -8.94
N LYS A 48 -33.46 22.16 -8.43
CA LYS A 48 -33.40 22.66 -7.05
C LYS A 48 -34.57 22.09 -6.27
N GLN A 49 -34.35 21.53 -5.08
CA GLN A 49 -34.95 21.94 -3.79
C GLN A 49 -34.94 20.84 -2.71
N ALA A 50 -34.98 21.32 -1.45
CA ALA A 50 -35.09 20.64 -0.14
C ALA A 50 -33.74 20.36 0.52
N ASP A 51 -33.11 21.28 1.26
CA ASP A 51 -33.51 22.11 2.42
C ASP A 51 -33.50 21.37 3.78
N THR A 52 -32.83 22.05 4.72
CA THR A 52 -32.85 21.90 6.18
C THR A 52 -32.52 20.56 6.84
N ASN A 53 -31.28 20.42 7.33
CA ASN A 53 -31.05 20.35 8.78
C ASN A 53 -29.55 20.48 9.10
N ARG A 54 -29.16 21.66 9.57
CA ARG A 54 -27.87 21.89 10.25
C ARG A 54 -28.01 21.43 11.70
N SER A 55 -27.30 20.37 12.05
CA SER A 55 -26.90 20.09 13.42
C SER A 55 -25.38 20.23 13.49
N ASN A 56 -24.94 21.16 14.34
CA ASN A 56 -23.55 21.40 14.73
C ASN A 56 -22.81 20.08 14.97
N VAL A 57 -21.65 19.92 14.31
CA VAL A 57 -20.62 18.98 14.76
C VAL A 57 -19.37 19.79 15.02
N GLN A 58 -18.99 19.80 16.30
CA GLN A 58 -17.73 20.29 16.81
C GLN A 58 -16.56 19.52 16.17
N THR A 59 -15.52 20.26 15.82
CA THR A 59 -14.18 19.76 15.58
C THR A 59 -13.73 18.84 16.72
N THR A 60 -13.50 17.57 16.43
CA THR A 60 -12.77 16.65 17.31
C THR A 60 -11.50 16.22 16.59
N ALA A 61 -10.36 16.66 17.13
CA ALA A 61 -9.07 16.01 16.91
C ALA A 61 -9.20 14.50 17.13
N TYR A 62 -8.45 13.71 16.35
CA TYR A 62 -8.37 12.26 16.44
C TYR A 62 -8.21 11.78 17.89
N ALA A 63 -9.33 11.47 18.53
CA ALA A 63 -9.41 10.63 19.70
C ALA A 63 -9.61 9.21 19.17
N GLY A 64 -8.66 8.33 19.48
CA GLY A 64 -8.61 6.95 19.00
C GLY A 64 -9.96 6.25 19.14
N ALA A 65 -10.59 5.97 18.00
CA ALA A 65 -11.66 5.01 17.93
C ALA A 65 -11.03 3.62 18.05
N SER A 66 -11.18 3.00 19.22
CA SER A 66 -10.87 1.58 19.37
C SER A 66 -11.78 0.79 18.42
N PRO A 67 -11.25 -0.03 17.50
CA PRO A 67 -12.09 -0.85 16.64
C PRO A 67 -12.87 -1.83 17.53
N ASN A 68 -14.17 -1.96 17.26
CA ASN A 68 -15.00 -3.01 17.85
C ASN A 68 -14.36 -4.35 17.49
N LYS A 69 -13.72 -5.01 18.48
CA LYS A 69 -13.11 -6.33 18.35
C LYS A 69 -14.16 -7.33 17.89
N LYS A 70 -14.10 -7.74 16.62
CA LYS A 70 -14.19 -9.17 16.37
C LYS A 70 -12.93 -9.75 16.99
N ASP A 71 -13.07 -10.69 17.92
CA ASP A 71 -11.93 -11.40 18.49
C ASP A 71 -11.35 -12.30 17.39
N PHE A 72 -10.54 -11.72 16.53
CA PHE A 72 -9.68 -12.48 15.65
C PHE A 72 -8.73 -13.31 16.51
N ALA A 73 -8.46 -14.55 16.10
CA ALA A 73 -7.38 -15.30 16.70
C ALA A 73 -6.09 -14.50 16.49
N LEU A 74 -5.29 -14.32 17.54
CA LEU A 74 -3.99 -13.68 17.42
C LEU A 74 -3.00 -14.68 16.84
N ARG A 75 -2.16 -14.22 15.91
CA ARG A 75 -0.98 -14.98 15.48
C ARG A 75 -0.12 -15.33 16.69
N ASN A 76 0.20 -16.61 16.87
CA ASN A 76 1.00 -17.06 18.01
C ASN A 76 2.50 -16.92 17.77
N TYR A 77 2.97 -17.25 16.57
CA TYR A 77 4.40 -17.30 16.25
C TYR A 77 4.68 -16.58 14.92
N ILE A 78 5.86 -15.98 14.80
CA ILE A 78 6.43 -15.52 13.54
C ILE A 78 7.04 -16.72 12.80
N ILE A 79 7.79 -17.56 13.52
CA ILE A 79 8.40 -18.78 12.96
C ILE A 79 8.10 -19.97 13.87
N PRO A 80 7.03 -20.74 13.58
CA PRO A 80 6.73 -21.96 14.32
C PRO A 80 7.94 -22.92 14.36
N GLY A 81 8.27 -23.44 15.55
CA GLY A 81 9.35 -24.41 15.75
C GLY A 81 10.77 -23.85 15.80
N SER A 82 10.93 -22.51 15.85
CA SER A 82 12.24 -21.82 15.91
C SER A 82 13.11 -22.19 17.13
N ASP A 83 12.54 -22.85 18.13
CA ASP A 83 13.20 -23.40 19.32
C ASP A 83 13.79 -24.80 19.12
N THR A 84 13.30 -25.56 18.13
CA THR A 84 13.66 -26.98 17.96
C THR A 84 14.20 -27.33 16.59
N GLU A 85 13.91 -26.53 15.55
CA GLU A 85 14.25 -26.82 14.16
C GLU A 85 15.09 -25.71 13.54
N ALA A 86 15.99 -26.08 12.63
CA ALA A 86 16.78 -25.11 11.88
C ALA A 86 15.90 -24.37 10.87
N ILE A 87 15.99 -23.04 10.88
CA ILE A 87 15.23 -22.17 9.97
C ILE A 87 15.78 -22.33 8.54
N LYS A 88 14.88 -22.35 7.57
CA LYS A 88 15.26 -22.37 6.14
C LYS A 88 15.19 -20.98 5.54
N ASP A 89 15.97 -20.76 4.49
CA ASP A 89 16.01 -19.48 3.79
C ASP A 89 14.62 -19.07 3.26
N GLU A 90 13.79 -20.03 2.83
CA GLU A 90 12.41 -19.78 2.38
C GLU A 90 11.47 -19.29 3.50
N GLN A 91 11.81 -19.49 4.77
CA GLN A 91 10.99 -19.05 5.90
C GLN A 91 11.25 -17.59 6.29
N ILE A 92 12.37 -17.00 5.85
CA ILE A 92 12.82 -15.68 6.35
C ILE A 92 13.22 -14.69 5.25
N SER A 93 13.48 -15.15 4.03
CA SER A 93 14.04 -14.30 2.96
C SER A 93 13.14 -13.15 2.54
N ASN A 94 11.82 -13.34 2.64
CA ASN A 94 10.82 -12.35 2.24
C ASN A 94 10.22 -11.58 3.42
N LEU A 95 10.60 -11.88 4.67
CA LEU A 95 10.09 -11.16 5.84
C LEU A 95 10.62 -9.73 5.89
N ASP A 96 9.79 -8.76 6.24
CA ASP A 96 10.22 -7.38 6.43
C ASP A 96 11.17 -7.21 7.64
N ALA A 97 11.70 -5.99 7.82
CA ALA A 97 12.64 -5.71 8.90
C ALA A 97 12.00 -5.93 10.29
N ARG A 98 10.71 -5.63 10.44
CA ARG A 98 10.00 -5.74 11.70
C ARG A 98 9.76 -7.20 12.07
N LEU A 99 9.35 -8.04 11.13
CA LEU A 99 9.14 -9.47 11.32
C LEU A 99 10.45 -10.19 11.62
N LEU A 100 11.56 -9.83 10.96
CA LEU A 100 12.89 -10.38 11.30
C LEU A 100 13.27 -10.04 12.75
N GLU A 101 13.03 -8.81 13.18
CA GLU A 101 13.27 -8.41 14.57
C GLU A 101 12.37 -9.17 15.56
N LEU A 102 11.08 -9.31 15.25
CA LEU A 102 10.14 -10.05 16.07
C LEU A 102 10.53 -11.54 16.14
N ALA A 103 10.93 -12.16 15.02
CA ALA A 103 11.41 -13.54 14.98
C ALA A 103 12.67 -13.75 15.83
N ARG A 104 13.64 -12.81 15.77
CA ARG A 104 14.83 -12.86 16.62
C ARG A 104 14.46 -12.80 18.11
N ASN A 105 13.54 -11.89 18.45
CA ASN A 105 13.10 -11.71 19.83
C ASN A 105 12.17 -12.84 20.30
N GLU A 106 11.48 -13.53 19.41
CA GLU A 106 10.66 -14.70 19.73
C GLU A 106 11.49 -15.80 20.40
N ILE A 107 12.70 -16.08 19.89
CA ILE A 107 13.61 -17.06 20.48
C ILE A 107 13.89 -16.72 21.95
N TYR A 108 14.21 -15.46 22.25
CA TYR A 108 14.44 -15.03 23.63
C TYR A 108 13.16 -15.03 24.48
N ALA A 109 12.02 -14.66 23.87
CA ALA A 109 10.72 -14.64 24.53
C ALA A 109 10.29 -16.05 24.99
N ARG A 110 10.58 -17.09 24.20
CA ARG A 110 10.30 -18.50 24.56
C ARG A 110 10.97 -18.94 25.87
N HIS A 111 12.07 -18.28 26.25
CA HIS A 111 12.78 -18.50 27.53
C HIS A 111 12.43 -17.49 28.63
N GLY A 112 11.44 -16.63 28.41
CA GLY A 112 11.00 -15.64 29.39
C GLY A 112 11.84 -14.38 29.47
N TYR A 113 12.57 -14.02 28.42
CA TYR A 113 13.31 -12.75 28.38
C TYR A 113 12.41 -11.55 28.68
N VAL A 114 12.82 -10.68 29.62
CA VAL A 114 12.08 -9.48 30.01
C VAL A 114 12.45 -8.31 29.08
N PHE A 115 11.49 -7.86 28.26
CA PHE A 115 11.72 -6.80 27.29
C PHE A 115 11.66 -5.41 27.92
N LYS A 116 12.70 -4.60 27.71
CA LYS A 116 12.72 -3.18 28.15
C LYS A 116 12.06 -2.24 27.15
N ARG A 117 12.06 -2.61 25.86
CA ARG A 117 11.48 -1.79 24.80
C ARG A 117 9.97 -1.99 24.82
N GLU A 118 9.22 -0.91 24.96
CA GLU A 118 7.79 -0.94 25.23
C GLU A 118 7.00 -1.67 24.12
N ASP A 119 7.39 -1.47 22.86
CA ASP A 119 6.76 -2.11 21.70
C ASP A 119 6.94 -3.65 21.71
N LEU A 120 8.14 -4.15 22.02
CA LEU A 120 8.41 -5.59 22.11
C LEU A 120 7.71 -6.19 23.32
N ASN A 121 7.78 -5.50 24.46
CA ASN A 121 7.09 -5.92 25.67
C ASN A 121 5.58 -6.05 25.42
N ALA A 122 4.97 -4.99 24.86
CA ALA A 122 3.55 -5.00 24.52
C ALA A 122 3.20 -6.13 23.56
N TYR A 123 4.00 -6.35 22.51
CA TYR A 123 3.79 -7.42 21.53
C TYR A 123 3.85 -8.83 22.16
N PHE A 124 4.91 -9.17 22.90
CA PHE A 124 5.04 -10.52 23.46
C PHE A 124 4.06 -10.80 24.60
N HIS A 125 3.63 -9.78 25.35
CA HIS A 125 2.54 -9.93 26.34
C HIS A 125 1.17 -10.26 25.71
N THR A 126 0.99 -10.10 24.40
CA THR A 126 -0.23 -10.59 23.73
C THR A 126 -0.16 -12.08 23.42
N LYS A 127 1.01 -12.73 23.56
CA LYS A 127 1.20 -14.14 23.21
C LYS A 127 0.93 -15.02 24.43
N SER A 128 0.00 -15.96 24.29
CA SER A 128 -0.46 -16.81 25.40
C SER A 128 0.64 -17.70 26.00
N TRP A 129 1.68 -18.00 25.24
CA TRP A 129 2.82 -18.82 25.63
C TRP A 129 3.95 -18.02 26.30
N TYR A 130 3.96 -16.70 26.21
CA TYR A 130 5.03 -15.87 26.76
C TYR A 130 4.84 -15.66 28.26
N LYS A 131 5.90 -15.91 29.02
CA LYS A 131 5.94 -15.67 30.46
C LYS A 131 7.33 -15.18 30.86
N GLU A 132 7.38 -13.99 31.44
CA GLU A 132 8.62 -13.41 31.97
C GLU A 132 9.29 -14.31 33.02
N ASP A 133 10.60 -14.42 32.92
CA ASP A 133 11.49 -15.03 33.90
C ASP A 133 12.63 -14.04 34.22
N SER A 134 12.56 -13.42 35.40
CA SER A 134 13.60 -12.49 35.87
C SER A 134 14.95 -13.17 36.12
N GLU A 135 14.96 -14.50 36.25
CA GLU A 135 16.18 -15.29 36.43
C GLU A 135 16.82 -15.74 35.12
N TYR A 136 16.18 -15.51 33.97
CA TYR A 136 16.75 -15.85 32.67
C TYR A 136 18.09 -15.13 32.43
N ARG A 137 19.05 -15.85 31.84
CA ARG A 137 20.43 -15.39 31.60
C ARG A 137 20.83 -15.42 30.11
N GLN A 138 19.87 -15.33 29.19
CA GLN A 138 20.12 -15.35 27.74
C GLN A 138 20.75 -16.66 27.25
N GLU A 139 20.43 -17.76 27.92
CA GLU A 139 20.81 -19.10 27.48
C GLU A 139 19.91 -19.53 26.32
N VAL A 140 20.52 -20.08 25.27
CA VAL A 140 19.83 -20.60 24.08
C VAL A 140 20.47 -21.92 23.69
N SER A 141 19.68 -22.81 23.10
CA SER A 141 20.15 -24.09 22.58
C SER A 141 21.07 -23.92 21.37
N ALA A 142 21.71 -25.01 20.94
CA ALA A 142 22.57 -25.00 19.77
C ALA A 142 21.80 -24.64 18.49
N VAL A 143 20.57 -25.16 18.33
CA VAL A 143 19.71 -24.86 17.17
C VAL A 143 19.22 -23.42 17.19
N GLU A 144 18.85 -22.88 18.36
CA GLU A 144 18.45 -21.48 18.49
C GLU A 144 19.61 -20.53 18.20
N LYS A 145 20.84 -20.88 18.57
CA LYS A 145 22.03 -20.11 18.22
C LYS A 145 22.27 -20.06 16.71
N GLU A 146 22.03 -21.18 16.01
CA GLU A 146 22.08 -21.25 14.55
C GLU A 146 20.98 -20.36 13.92
N ASN A 147 19.76 -20.49 14.40
CA ASN A 147 18.61 -19.70 13.96
C ASN A 147 18.81 -18.19 14.17
N LEU A 148 19.31 -17.78 15.35
CA LEU A 148 19.66 -16.39 15.63
C LEU A 148 20.70 -15.85 14.63
N ALA A 149 21.73 -16.63 14.32
CA ALA A 149 22.76 -16.22 13.35
C ALA A 149 22.17 -16.06 11.94
N GLN A 150 21.24 -16.94 11.55
CA GLN A 150 20.58 -16.85 10.25
C GLN A 150 19.64 -15.63 10.17
N ILE A 151 18.82 -15.38 11.20
CA ILE A 151 17.96 -14.19 11.25
C ILE A 151 18.82 -12.92 11.19
N GLN A 152 19.87 -12.84 11.99
CA GLN A 152 20.80 -11.69 12.00
C GLN A 152 21.50 -11.49 10.66
N ARG A 153 21.82 -12.56 9.93
CA ARG A 153 22.34 -12.48 8.55
C ARG A 153 21.32 -11.78 7.65
N TYR A 154 20.04 -12.15 7.71
CA TYR A 154 19.00 -11.49 6.91
C TYR A 154 18.76 -10.05 7.37
N GLU A 155 18.72 -9.75 8.67
CA GLU A 155 18.68 -8.37 9.17
C GLU A 155 19.85 -7.53 8.61
N GLY A 156 21.05 -8.12 8.56
CA GLY A 156 22.23 -7.52 7.95
C GLY A 156 22.10 -7.27 6.45
N LEU A 157 21.47 -8.19 5.70
CA LEU A 157 21.15 -8.00 4.28
C LEU A 157 20.15 -6.86 4.10
N VAL A 158 19.04 -6.84 4.86
CA VAL A 158 18.04 -5.76 4.81
C VAL A 158 18.70 -4.40 5.04
N LYS A 159 19.51 -4.30 6.10
CA LYS A 159 20.24 -3.06 6.43
C LYS A 159 21.29 -2.70 5.38
N GLY A 160 22.02 -3.68 4.86
CA GLY A 160 23.12 -3.49 3.92
C GLY A 160 22.67 -3.07 2.53
N ASN A 161 21.48 -3.51 2.09
CA ASN A 161 20.88 -3.03 0.85
C ASN A 161 20.45 -1.57 0.94
N GLY A 162 20.29 -1.04 2.16
CA GLY A 162 19.98 0.36 2.35
C GLY A 162 18.64 0.75 1.75
N LEU A 163 17.64 -0.15 1.85
CA LEU A 163 16.21 0.12 1.59
C LEU A 163 15.85 1.44 2.27
N LYS A 164 15.90 2.52 1.50
CA LYS A 164 15.76 3.89 1.97
C LYS A 164 14.34 4.36 1.72
N HIS A 165 13.88 5.19 2.66
CA HIS A 165 12.60 5.90 2.70
C HIS A 165 12.43 7.01 1.63
N GLU A 166 13.14 6.93 0.50
CA GLU A 166 13.06 7.97 -0.51
C GLU A 166 12.11 7.49 -1.62
N ALA A 167 11.20 8.38 -2.06
CA ALA A 167 10.35 8.16 -3.24
C ALA A 167 11.16 7.85 -4.52
N ASP A 168 12.49 7.98 -4.43
CA ASP A 168 13.46 7.63 -5.44
C ASP A 168 14.04 6.23 -5.22
N PHE A 169 13.64 5.34 -6.11
CA PHE A 169 14.35 4.16 -6.63
C PHE A 169 15.36 3.49 -5.68
N ASP A 170 14.94 2.40 -5.02
CA ASP A 170 15.89 1.42 -4.52
C ASP A 170 15.94 0.15 -5.38
N ARG A 171 16.98 0.04 -6.22
CA ARG A 171 17.30 -1.18 -7.00
C ARG A 171 18.19 -2.17 -6.22
N HIS A 172 18.50 -1.93 -4.94
CA HIS A 172 19.28 -2.84 -4.10
C HIS A 172 18.36 -3.95 -3.59
N ILE A 173 17.97 -4.76 -4.56
CA ILE A 173 17.16 -5.94 -4.42
C ILE A 173 17.90 -6.92 -3.50
N ARG A 174 17.23 -7.35 -2.41
CA ARG A 174 17.78 -8.26 -1.39
C ARG A 174 18.30 -9.55 -2.01
N SER A 175 19.56 -9.61 -2.42
CA SER A 175 20.15 -10.79 -3.06
C SER A 175 19.40 -11.38 -4.26
N TYR A 176 18.31 -10.79 -4.77
CA TYR A 176 17.76 -11.13 -6.09
C TYR A 176 18.63 -10.49 -7.18
N ARG A 177 19.90 -10.92 -7.20
CA ARG A 177 20.71 -10.82 -8.41
C ARG A 177 20.05 -11.73 -9.44
N SER A 178 19.71 -11.18 -10.60
CA SER A 178 20.10 -11.90 -11.81
C SER A 178 21.61 -12.16 -11.66
N LEU A 179 21.98 -13.42 -11.43
CA LEU A 179 23.38 -13.81 -11.32
C LEU A 179 24.02 -14.01 -12.70
N ASP A 180 23.29 -13.78 -13.79
CA ASP A 180 23.75 -13.91 -15.15
C ASP A 180 23.03 -12.88 -16.01
N GLU A 181 23.74 -11.90 -16.55
CA GLU A 181 23.22 -10.95 -17.56
C GLU A 181 22.73 -11.66 -18.84
N ASP A 182 22.99 -12.97 -18.96
CA ASP A 182 22.64 -13.84 -20.08
C ASP A 182 21.61 -14.94 -19.73
N ASN A 183 20.98 -14.91 -18.55
CA ASN A 183 20.00 -15.92 -18.14
C ASN A 183 18.66 -15.28 -17.70
N ASP A 184 17.74 -15.17 -18.66
CA ASP A 184 16.37 -14.63 -18.51
C ASP A 184 15.40 -15.56 -17.77
N ASP A 185 15.86 -16.70 -17.24
CA ASP A 185 15.00 -17.59 -16.45
C ASP A 185 14.80 -17.01 -15.04
N PHE A 186 13.90 -16.04 -14.95
CA PHE A 186 13.38 -15.50 -13.70
C PHE A 186 12.97 -16.65 -12.77
N LYS A 187 13.67 -16.75 -11.63
CA LYS A 187 13.48 -17.84 -10.68
C LYS A 187 12.21 -17.60 -9.88
N GLN A 188 11.27 -18.53 -10.00
CA GLN A 188 10.12 -18.69 -9.11
C GLN A 188 10.48 -18.32 -7.67
N LEU A 189 9.89 -17.24 -7.15
CA LEU A 189 10.06 -16.85 -5.75
C LEU A 189 9.30 -17.85 -4.90
N ARG A 190 9.94 -18.39 -3.86
CA ARG A 190 9.31 -19.32 -2.92
C ARG A 190 9.44 -18.79 -1.50
N SER A 191 8.34 -18.87 -0.76
CA SER A 191 8.30 -18.62 0.68
C SER A 191 7.57 -19.75 1.38
N LEU A 192 7.99 -20.05 2.60
CA LEU A 192 7.35 -21.05 3.46
C LEU A 192 7.07 -20.38 4.81
N VAL A 193 5.91 -19.74 4.92
CA VAL A 193 5.53 -18.92 6.08
C VAL A 193 4.10 -19.26 6.45
N ASP A 194 3.80 -19.33 7.73
CA ASP A 194 2.41 -19.43 8.23
C ASP A 194 1.72 -18.09 7.94
N LEU A 195 0.91 -17.97 6.89
CA LEU A 195 0.31 -16.71 6.44
C LEU A 195 -1.03 -16.43 7.12
N ASP A 196 -1.77 -17.46 7.53
CA ASP A 196 -3.10 -17.33 8.14
C ASP A 196 -3.12 -17.53 9.67
N GLY A 197 -1.96 -17.79 10.27
CA GLY A 197 -1.77 -17.89 11.71
C GLY A 197 -2.26 -19.22 12.31
N ASP A 198 -2.54 -20.23 11.48
CA ASP A 198 -3.05 -21.53 11.92
C ASP A 198 -1.98 -22.45 12.54
N GLY A 199 -0.71 -22.06 12.45
CA GLY A 199 0.45 -22.78 12.97
C GLY A 199 1.09 -23.75 11.97
N ASN A 200 0.51 -23.91 10.78
CA ASN A 200 1.08 -24.63 9.65
C ASN A 200 1.77 -23.66 8.70
N LEU A 201 2.83 -24.13 8.02
CA LEU A 201 3.53 -23.28 7.06
C LEU A 201 2.83 -23.32 5.69
N ASP A 202 2.55 -22.16 5.13
CA ASP A 202 2.00 -22.01 3.79
C ASP A 202 3.10 -21.86 2.75
N ARG A 203 2.93 -22.56 1.63
CA ARG A 203 3.83 -22.47 0.49
C ARG A 203 3.36 -21.36 -0.43
N MET A 204 4.08 -20.25 -0.44
CA MET A 204 3.91 -19.17 -1.41
C MET A 204 4.86 -19.36 -2.60
N GLU A 205 4.34 -19.24 -3.82
CA GLU A 205 5.12 -19.25 -5.05
C GLU A 205 4.67 -18.13 -5.99
N LEU A 206 5.59 -17.26 -6.42
CA LEU A 206 5.32 -16.25 -7.45
C LEU A 206 6.05 -16.61 -8.73
N LEU A 207 5.29 -16.69 -9.82
CA LEU A 207 5.78 -16.77 -11.19
C LEU A 207 5.50 -15.44 -11.89
N ILE A 208 6.51 -14.91 -12.57
CA ILE A 208 6.44 -13.70 -13.39
C ILE A 208 6.99 -14.08 -14.76
N GLN A 209 6.32 -13.67 -15.82
CA GLN A 209 6.73 -13.92 -17.19
C GLN A 209 6.29 -12.77 -18.08
N GLU A 210 7.02 -12.54 -19.17
CA GLU A 210 6.55 -11.64 -20.23
C GLU A 210 5.26 -12.20 -20.84
N SER A 211 4.32 -11.30 -21.17
CA SER A 211 3.10 -11.71 -21.86
C SER A 211 3.45 -12.23 -23.26
N PRO A 212 2.90 -13.39 -23.66
CA PRO A 212 3.11 -13.92 -25.00
C PRO A 212 2.36 -13.11 -26.08
N VAL A 213 1.51 -12.17 -25.68
CA VAL A 213 0.65 -11.36 -26.56
C VAL A 213 1.14 -9.93 -26.67
N ASP A 214 1.71 -9.37 -25.59
CA ASP A 214 2.16 -7.99 -25.53
C ASP A 214 3.48 -7.86 -24.76
N ALA A 215 4.56 -7.48 -25.46
CA ALA A 215 5.90 -7.39 -24.85
C ALA A 215 6.02 -6.28 -23.80
N ASP A 216 5.08 -5.32 -23.78
CA ASP A 216 5.01 -4.26 -22.78
C ASP A 216 4.21 -4.68 -21.54
N ILE A 217 3.79 -5.95 -21.45
CA ILE A 217 3.00 -6.49 -20.34
C ILE A 217 3.73 -7.66 -19.68
N THR A 218 3.75 -7.62 -18.35
CA THR A 218 4.19 -8.69 -17.47
C THR A 218 2.97 -9.43 -16.93
N GLU A 219 2.89 -10.75 -17.19
CA GLU A 219 1.92 -11.63 -16.55
C GLU A 219 2.51 -12.22 -15.27
N TRP A 220 1.67 -12.36 -14.24
CA TRP A 220 2.08 -12.98 -12.99
C TRP A 220 1.05 -13.99 -12.49
N THR A 221 1.56 -15.02 -11.82
CA THR A 221 0.76 -16.03 -11.14
C THR A 221 1.31 -16.24 -9.74
N LEU A 222 0.49 -15.92 -8.75
CA LEU A 222 0.74 -16.19 -7.35
C LEU A 222 0.01 -17.45 -6.93
N LYS A 223 0.71 -18.34 -6.22
CA LYS A 223 0.12 -19.49 -5.55
C LYS A 223 0.40 -19.43 -4.07
N VAL A 224 -0.60 -19.77 -3.26
CA VAL A 224 -0.47 -20.02 -1.83
C VAL A 224 -1.15 -21.36 -1.56
N ASN A 225 -0.35 -22.39 -1.29
CA ASN A 225 -0.83 -23.78 -1.27
C ASN A 225 -1.59 -24.13 -2.57
N GLU A 226 -2.89 -24.44 -2.45
CA GLU A 226 -3.78 -24.75 -3.58
C GLU A 226 -4.47 -23.50 -4.16
N ALA A 227 -4.43 -22.36 -3.46
CA ALA A 227 -4.98 -21.10 -3.96
C ALA A 227 -4.10 -20.53 -5.08
N THR A 228 -4.73 -19.93 -6.07
CA THR A 228 -4.04 -19.29 -7.20
C THR A 228 -4.70 -17.95 -7.50
N LEU A 229 -3.88 -16.93 -7.71
CA LEU A 229 -4.26 -15.62 -8.20
C LEU A 229 -3.39 -15.27 -9.41
N GLN A 230 -3.98 -14.63 -10.41
CA GLN A 230 -3.28 -14.23 -11.62
C GLN A 230 -3.63 -12.79 -11.94
N GLY A 231 -2.70 -12.10 -12.60
CA GLY A 231 -2.92 -10.77 -13.13
C GLY A 231 -1.83 -10.41 -14.13
N ASP A 232 -1.94 -9.18 -14.61
CA ASP A 232 -1.03 -8.60 -15.57
C ASP A 232 -0.82 -7.12 -15.24
N THR A 233 0.35 -6.60 -15.60
CA THR A 233 0.74 -5.20 -15.34
C THR A 233 1.83 -4.80 -16.34
N PRO A 234 1.96 -3.51 -16.73
CA PRO A 234 3.00 -3.04 -17.65
C PRO A 234 4.43 -3.38 -17.22
N GLY A 235 4.65 -3.52 -15.91
CA GLY A 235 5.88 -4.08 -15.39
C GLY A 235 5.70 -4.45 -13.93
N MET A 236 6.41 -5.46 -13.46
CA MET A 236 6.35 -5.84 -12.04
C MET A 236 7.74 -5.96 -11.45
N LEU A 237 7.89 -5.56 -10.18
CA LEU A 237 9.12 -5.83 -9.46
C LEU A 237 9.21 -7.32 -9.09
N PRO A 238 10.39 -7.95 -9.26
CA PRO A 238 10.57 -9.39 -9.08
C PRO A 238 10.61 -9.88 -7.62
N TYR A 239 9.96 -9.19 -6.68
CA TYR A 239 10.02 -9.54 -5.27
C TYR A 239 8.66 -9.38 -4.57
N VAL A 240 8.54 -10.09 -3.44
CA VAL A 240 7.41 -10.00 -2.52
C VAL A 240 7.96 -9.67 -1.15
N GLN A 241 7.31 -8.74 -0.46
CA GLN A 241 7.59 -8.49 0.95
C GLN A 241 6.44 -9.04 1.79
N ILE A 242 6.75 -9.88 2.77
CA ILE A 242 5.81 -10.34 3.79
C ILE A 242 5.89 -9.36 4.96
N VAL A 243 4.74 -8.85 5.38
CA VAL A 243 4.57 -7.82 6.40
C VAL A 243 3.45 -8.22 7.36
N ASP A 244 3.31 -7.47 8.46
CA ASP A 244 2.22 -7.60 9.42
C ASP A 244 1.55 -6.23 9.55
N LEU A 245 0.47 -6.00 8.79
CA LEU A 245 -0.23 -4.72 8.78
C LEU A 245 -0.95 -4.47 10.10
N ASP A 246 -1.53 -5.50 10.71
CA ASP A 246 -2.17 -5.43 12.02
C ASP A 246 -1.86 -6.65 12.90
N THR A 247 -0.93 -6.44 13.82
CA THR A 247 -0.44 -7.46 14.77
C THR A 247 -1.51 -8.05 15.72
N ARG A 248 -2.75 -7.53 15.64
CA ARG A 248 -3.92 -7.94 16.42
C ARG A 248 -4.84 -8.89 15.68
N ASP A 249 -4.47 -9.32 14.48
CA ASP A 249 -5.15 -10.36 13.72
C ASP A 249 -4.19 -11.56 13.49
N PRO A 250 -4.64 -12.63 12.79
CA PRO A 250 -3.81 -13.80 12.58
C PRO A 250 -2.99 -13.72 11.30
N TYR A 251 -3.23 -12.76 10.43
CA TYR A 251 -2.70 -12.74 9.07
C TYR A 251 -1.29 -12.17 9.03
N LEU A 252 -0.50 -12.66 8.08
CA LEU A 252 0.58 -11.87 7.50
C LEU A 252 0.13 -11.48 6.10
N GLU A 253 0.31 -10.21 5.79
CA GLU A 253 0.09 -9.69 4.46
C GLU A 253 1.34 -9.88 3.61
N PHE A 254 1.14 -9.87 2.32
CA PHE A 254 2.23 -9.82 1.38
C PHE A 254 1.95 -8.77 0.30
N ALA A 255 3.00 -8.02 0.00
CA ALA A 255 2.98 -6.84 -0.82
C ALA A 255 3.72 -7.08 -2.14
N PHE A 256 3.04 -6.78 -3.25
CA PHE A 256 3.61 -6.76 -4.60
C PHE A 256 3.73 -5.33 -5.07
N GLN A 257 4.83 -5.02 -5.75
CA GLN A 257 5.03 -3.72 -6.36
C GLN A 257 5.06 -3.84 -7.87
N ASP A 258 4.34 -2.96 -8.53
CA ASP A 258 4.29 -2.89 -9.98
C ASP A 258 4.51 -1.47 -10.51
N TYR A 259 4.72 -1.39 -11.81
CA TYR A 259 4.75 -0.16 -12.59
C TYR A 259 3.37 0.00 -13.21
N GLY A 260 2.55 0.90 -12.64
CA GLY A 260 1.27 1.23 -13.24
C GLY A 260 1.44 1.75 -14.68
N MET A 261 0.36 1.79 -15.47
CA MET A 261 0.39 2.25 -16.87
C MET A 261 0.91 3.68 -17.07
N ALA A 262 0.94 4.49 -16.02
CA ALA A 262 1.45 5.86 -16.02
C ALA A 262 2.93 5.97 -15.61
N GLY A 263 3.60 4.85 -15.27
CA GLY A 263 4.98 4.84 -14.76
C GLY A 263 5.08 5.00 -13.24
N ASP A 264 3.96 5.25 -12.56
CA ASP A 264 3.91 5.35 -11.10
C ASP A 264 3.96 3.98 -10.43
N TYR A 265 4.72 3.87 -9.35
CA TYR A 265 4.74 2.67 -8.53
C TYR A 265 3.44 2.50 -7.78
N SER A 266 2.93 1.28 -7.76
CA SER A 266 1.82 0.90 -6.90
C SER A 266 2.16 -0.33 -6.09
N THR A 267 1.68 -0.38 -4.84
CA THR A 267 1.77 -1.59 -4.03
C THR A 267 0.39 -2.21 -3.85
N HIS A 268 0.30 -3.50 -4.17
CA HIS A 268 -0.87 -4.32 -3.92
C HIS A 268 -0.65 -5.21 -2.70
N PHE A 269 -1.55 -5.10 -1.74
CA PHE A 269 -1.56 -5.95 -0.54
C PHE A 269 -2.58 -7.06 -0.67
N TYR A 270 -2.19 -8.23 -0.18
CA TYR A 270 -3.03 -9.41 -0.12
C TYR A 270 -2.80 -10.15 1.20
N TYR A 271 -3.80 -10.92 1.61
CA TYR A 271 -3.66 -11.92 2.67
C TYR A 271 -4.23 -13.27 2.21
N TYR A 272 -3.86 -14.34 2.90
CA TYR A 272 -4.39 -15.68 2.69
C TYR A 272 -5.30 -16.06 3.85
N ASP A 273 -6.53 -16.49 3.56
CA ASP A 273 -7.54 -16.83 4.58
C ASP A 273 -7.60 -18.34 4.93
N GLY A 274 -6.56 -19.10 4.57
CA GLY A 274 -6.51 -20.56 4.66
C GLY A 274 -7.15 -21.29 3.48
N HIS A 275 -7.83 -20.57 2.58
CA HIS A 275 -8.52 -21.15 1.42
C HIS A 275 -8.25 -20.40 0.13
N THR A 276 -8.27 -19.07 0.18
CA THR A 276 -8.20 -18.16 -0.96
C THR A 276 -7.29 -16.98 -0.66
N ILE A 277 -6.73 -16.40 -1.73
CA ILE A 277 -5.94 -15.17 -1.66
C ILE A 277 -6.90 -13.99 -1.82
N GLN A 278 -6.88 -13.06 -0.86
CA GLN A 278 -7.81 -11.94 -0.78
C GLN A 278 -7.07 -10.62 -1.06
N PRO A 279 -7.50 -9.82 -2.05
CA PRO A 279 -6.99 -8.46 -2.21
C PRO A 279 -7.44 -7.58 -1.04
N MET A 280 -6.61 -6.61 -0.66
CA MET A 280 -6.89 -5.69 0.45
C MET A 280 -7.26 -4.29 -0.02
N SER A 281 -7.28 -4.05 -1.32
CA SER A 281 -7.72 -2.81 -1.93
C SER A 281 -8.29 -3.10 -3.32
N GLU A 282 -9.19 -2.23 -3.79
CA GLU A 282 -9.72 -2.32 -5.16
C GLU A 282 -8.63 -2.00 -6.20
N TYR A 283 -7.72 -1.08 -5.84
CA TYR A 283 -6.59 -0.64 -6.64
C TYR A 283 -5.30 -0.67 -5.81
N GLY A 284 -4.15 -0.81 -6.46
CA GLY A 284 -2.86 -0.68 -5.79
C GLY A 284 -2.74 0.68 -5.09
N LEU A 285 -2.01 0.71 -3.98
CA LEU A 285 -1.72 1.93 -3.24
C LEU A 285 -0.61 2.66 -3.99
N ALA A 286 -0.97 3.76 -4.67
CA ALA A 286 -0.04 4.59 -5.44
C ALA A 286 1.04 5.21 -4.55
N GLY A 287 2.27 5.27 -5.08
CA GLY A 287 3.46 5.82 -4.43
C GLY A 287 3.76 5.22 -3.05
N PHE A 288 3.22 4.03 -2.78
CA PHE A 288 3.58 3.24 -1.64
C PHE A 288 4.68 2.25 -2.08
N MET A 289 5.82 2.28 -1.40
CA MET A 289 6.81 1.21 -1.46
C MET A 289 6.67 0.42 -0.17
N ALA A 290 6.43 -0.90 -0.28
CA ALA A 290 6.36 -1.79 0.88
C ALA A 290 7.63 -1.73 1.71
N ASP A 291 7.58 -0.89 2.73
CA ASP A 291 8.61 -0.64 3.72
C ASP A 291 7.94 -0.70 5.09
N ALA A 292 8.51 -1.50 5.98
CA ALA A 292 8.06 -1.68 7.35
C ALA A 292 7.94 -0.36 8.14
N SER A 293 8.67 0.69 7.76
CA SER A 293 8.59 2.01 8.40
C SER A 293 7.29 2.76 8.08
N LEU A 294 6.59 2.38 7.01
CA LEU A 294 5.31 2.95 6.63
C LEU A 294 4.11 2.15 7.18
N ILE A 295 4.39 1.05 7.89
CA ILE A 295 3.40 0.15 8.49
C ILE A 295 3.53 0.26 10.01
N ASP A 296 2.45 0.64 10.70
CA ASP A 296 2.48 0.83 12.15
C ASP A 296 2.17 -0.45 12.96
N GLY A 297 1.83 -1.55 12.27
CA GLY A 297 1.40 -2.82 12.85
C GLY A 297 0.05 -2.73 13.58
N LYS A 298 -0.73 -1.67 13.34
CA LYS A 298 -2.06 -1.41 13.92
C LYS A 298 -3.10 -1.15 12.83
N GLY A 299 -2.81 -1.57 11.61
CA GLY A 299 -3.66 -1.44 10.44
C GLY A 299 -3.56 -0.09 9.74
N HIS A 300 -2.55 0.74 10.02
CA HIS A 300 -2.33 1.98 9.28
C HIS A 300 -1.12 1.91 8.38
N VAL A 301 -1.28 2.46 7.18
CA VAL A 301 -0.28 2.48 6.13
C VAL A 301 -0.18 3.89 5.55
N LYS A 302 1.03 4.39 5.32
CA LYS A 302 1.25 5.72 4.72
C LYS A 302 1.88 5.61 3.34
N GLY A 303 1.25 6.23 2.35
CA GLY A 303 1.78 6.33 0.98
C GLY A 303 2.08 7.77 0.59
N ALA A 304 2.40 7.95 -0.68
CA ALA A 304 2.63 9.24 -1.30
C ALA A 304 1.86 9.31 -2.62
N GLU A 305 1.15 10.40 -2.87
CA GLU A 305 0.42 10.62 -4.13
C GLU A 305 1.01 11.83 -4.83
N GLU A 306 1.40 11.67 -6.10
CA GLU A 306 1.84 12.78 -6.94
C GLU A 306 0.68 13.75 -7.19
N ILE A 307 0.93 15.03 -6.99
CA ILE A 307 0.03 16.13 -7.31
C ILE A 307 0.77 17.20 -8.10
N ARG A 308 0.07 17.85 -9.02
CA ARG A 308 0.62 18.87 -9.92
C ARG A 308 0.11 20.29 -9.62
N THR A 309 -0.63 20.50 -8.54
CA THR A 309 -1.12 21.84 -8.16
C THR A 309 0.05 22.78 -7.83
N PHE A 310 0.22 23.84 -8.64
CA PHE A 310 1.33 24.83 -8.64
C PHE A 310 2.75 24.31 -8.86
N GLN A 311 3.05 23.08 -8.47
CA GLN A 311 4.29 22.36 -8.81
C GLN A 311 4.02 20.86 -8.83
N THR A 312 4.95 20.06 -9.31
CA THR A 312 4.93 18.61 -9.06
C THR A 312 5.47 18.33 -7.66
N TRP A 313 4.66 17.72 -6.81
CA TRP A 313 5.00 17.34 -5.43
C TRP A 313 4.22 16.12 -4.99
N PHE A 314 4.61 15.53 -3.85
CA PHE A 314 3.96 14.35 -3.30
C PHE A 314 3.25 14.70 -2.00
N ARG A 315 1.94 14.46 -1.91
CA ARG A 315 1.22 14.54 -0.64
C ARG A 315 1.27 13.19 0.08
N GLU A 316 1.42 13.22 1.40
CA GLU A 316 1.26 12.02 2.22
C GLU A 316 -0.20 11.55 2.15
N THR A 317 -0.41 10.30 1.74
CA THR A 317 -1.70 9.61 1.83
C THR A 317 -1.68 8.66 3.01
N ALA A 318 -2.81 8.54 3.70
CA ALA A 318 -2.96 7.61 4.82
C ALA A 318 -4.06 6.60 4.49
N TYR A 319 -3.85 5.35 4.87
CA TYR A 319 -4.80 4.25 4.73
C TYR A 319 -4.98 3.55 6.08
N ALA A 320 -6.19 3.07 6.33
CA ALA A 320 -6.53 2.29 7.52
C ALA A 320 -7.27 1.02 7.13
N LEU A 321 -6.98 -0.09 7.79
CA LEU A 321 -7.77 -1.31 7.68
C LEU A 321 -9.17 -1.09 8.25
N ASP A 322 -10.18 -1.46 7.45
CA ASP A 322 -11.55 -1.51 7.88
C ASP A 322 -11.89 -2.86 8.54
N LYS A 323 -13.13 -2.99 9.03
CA LYS A 323 -13.65 -4.21 9.67
C LYS A 323 -13.70 -5.45 8.77
N ASN A 324 -13.47 -5.29 7.47
CA ASN A 324 -13.49 -6.34 6.46
C ASN A 324 -12.07 -6.65 5.96
N HIS A 325 -11.03 -6.16 6.65
CA HIS A 325 -9.63 -6.36 6.27
C HIS A 325 -9.28 -5.69 4.94
N GLN A 326 -9.93 -4.56 4.64
CA GLN A 326 -9.67 -3.75 3.45
C GLN A 326 -9.03 -2.43 3.83
N LEU A 327 -7.95 -2.05 3.15
CA LEU A 327 -7.32 -0.74 3.26
C LEU A 327 -8.23 0.32 2.64
N GLN A 328 -8.60 1.30 3.45
CA GLN A 328 -9.42 2.45 3.05
C GLN A 328 -8.61 3.72 3.23
N GLN A 329 -8.62 4.59 2.22
CA GLN A 329 -7.97 5.89 2.33
C GLN A 329 -8.63 6.70 3.45
N VAL A 330 -7.80 7.21 4.35
CA VAL A 330 -8.21 8.11 5.43
C VAL A 330 -8.16 9.52 4.87
N LYS A 331 -9.33 10.17 4.84
CA LYS A 331 -9.44 11.58 4.45
C LYS A 331 -8.67 12.47 5.42
N GLN A 332 -7.96 13.44 4.86
CA GLN A 332 -7.24 14.44 5.64
C GLN A 332 -7.81 15.82 5.34
N ASP A 333 -7.94 16.64 6.39
CA ASP A 333 -8.49 17.98 6.24
C ASP A 333 -7.58 18.90 5.41
N PHE A 334 -6.28 18.60 5.37
CA PHE A 334 -5.27 19.42 4.67
C PHE A 334 -3.98 18.64 4.43
N TYR A 335 -3.38 18.85 3.26
CA TYR A 335 -2.10 18.28 2.84
C TYR A 335 -1.08 19.42 2.73
N PRO A 336 -0.14 19.53 3.67
CA PRO A 336 0.83 20.62 3.67
C PRO A 336 1.86 20.46 2.56
N MET A 337 2.19 21.55 1.89
CA MET A 337 3.30 21.64 0.95
C MET A 337 4.50 22.25 1.67
N GLU A 338 5.46 21.42 2.07
CA GLU A 338 6.64 21.86 2.81
C GLU A 338 7.95 21.47 2.09
N PRO A 339 8.81 22.45 1.73
CA PRO A 339 8.61 23.89 1.89
C PRO A 339 7.55 24.45 0.93
N ALA A 340 6.83 25.50 1.36
CA ALA A 340 5.81 26.15 0.55
C ALA A 340 6.35 26.69 -0.79
N THR A 341 5.57 26.56 -1.86
CA THR A 341 5.95 27.02 -3.21
C THR A 341 5.81 28.53 -3.32
N LYS A 342 6.89 29.24 -3.67
CA LYS A 342 6.85 30.68 -3.88
C LYS A 342 6.23 31.01 -5.25
N LEU A 343 5.18 31.83 -5.25
CA LEU A 343 4.44 32.27 -6.44
C LEU A 343 4.40 33.80 -6.50
N VAL A 344 4.23 34.36 -7.70
CA VAL A 344 4.05 35.82 -7.92
C VAL A 344 2.77 36.08 -8.71
N LEU A 345 1.93 36.99 -8.22
CA LEU A 345 0.66 37.33 -8.86
C LEU A 345 0.84 38.11 -10.17
N LYS A 346 0.23 37.64 -11.25
CA LYS A 346 0.18 38.32 -12.56
C LYS A 346 -0.96 39.32 -12.69
N GLN A 347 -1.94 39.23 -11.79
CA GLN A 347 -3.12 40.10 -11.71
C GLN A 347 -3.58 40.30 -10.26
N ASN A 348 -4.51 41.23 -10.05
CA ASN A 348 -5.13 41.38 -8.73
C ASN A 348 -6.03 40.17 -8.45
N LEU A 349 -6.01 39.68 -7.21
CA LEU A 349 -6.78 38.50 -6.80
C LEU A 349 -7.42 38.75 -5.44
N SER A 350 -8.62 38.21 -5.23
CA SER A 350 -9.28 38.25 -3.93
C SER A 350 -9.45 36.83 -3.41
N LEU A 351 -9.01 36.60 -2.18
CA LEU A 351 -9.04 35.31 -1.50
C LEU A 351 -10.03 35.34 -0.34
N LEU A 352 -10.51 34.17 0.04
CA LEU A 352 -11.23 33.95 1.29
C LEU A 352 -10.24 34.03 2.47
N ALA A 353 -10.65 34.52 3.63
CA ALA A 353 -9.80 34.51 4.83
C ALA A 353 -9.79 33.12 5.50
N SER A 354 -10.90 32.39 5.37
CA SER A 354 -11.09 31.00 5.83
C SER A 354 -11.64 30.13 4.69
N PRO A 355 -11.32 28.83 4.62
CA PRO A 355 -11.86 27.93 3.58
C PRO A 355 -13.38 27.76 3.65
N ASP A 356 -14.02 28.14 4.75
CA ASP A 356 -15.48 28.08 4.95
C ASP A 356 -16.20 29.40 4.66
N ASP A 357 -15.46 30.48 4.38
CA ASP A 357 -16.05 31.77 4.05
C ASP A 357 -16.69 31.75 2.65
N THR A 358 -17.74 32.56 2.47
CA THR A 358 -18.41 32.74 1.16
C THR A 358 -18.08 34.06 0.50
N VAL A 359 -17.34 34.94 1.17
CA VAL A 359 -17.02 36.29 0.69
C VAL A 359 -15.52 36.53 0.81
N SER A 360 -14.89 36.87 -0.31
CA SER A 360 -13.46 37.21 -0.34
C SER A 360 -13.19 38.53 0.38
N SER A 361 -12.20 38.52 1.26
CA SER A 361 -11.83 39.65 2.12
C SER A 361 -10.34 39.96 2.07
N VAL A 362 -9.51 38.97 1.73
CA VAL A 362 -8.07 39.13 1.52
C VAL A 362 -7.85 39.62 0.10
N LYS A 363 -7.27 40.81 -0.06
CA LYS A 363 -7.05 41.43 -1.37
C LYS A 363 -5.56 41.47 -1.67
N LEU A 364 -5.18 40.83 -2.77
CA LEU A 364 -3.80 40.80 -3.24
C LEU A 364 -3.69 41.56 -4.56
N LYS A 365 -2.54 42.22 -4.74
CA LYS A 365 -2.24 43.02 -5.93
C LYS A 365 -1.31 42.28 -6.87
N LYS A 366 -1.43 42.59 -8.16
CA LYS A 366 -0.45 42.21 -9.17
C LYS A 366 0.97 42.54 -8.69
N GLY A 367 1.87 41.57 -8.82
CA GLY A 367 3.28 41.65 -8.44
C GLY A 367 3.57 41.23 -7.00
N GLU A 368 2.57 41.01 -6.15
CA GLU A 368 2.78 40.50 -4.80
C GLU A 368 3.21 39.02 -4.83
N THR A 369 4.07 38.65 -3.88
CA THR A 369 4.52 37.27 -3.67
C THR A 369 3.63 36.58 -2.65
N VAL A 370 3.26 35.34 -2.96
CA VAL A 370 2.55 34.44 -2.04
C VAL A 370 3.24 33.08 -2.01
N TYR A 371 2.90 32.27 -1.01
CA TYR A 371 3.47 30.96 -0.75
C TYR A 371 2.35 29.92 -0.70
N PHE A 372 2.33 28.99 -1.65
CA PHE A 372 1.42 27.86 -1.64
C PHE A 372 1.81 26.90 -0.52
N ALA A 373 0.97 26.84 0.51
CA ALA A 373 1.21 26.10 1.74
C ALA A 373 0.54 24.72 1.75
N GLY A 374 -0.26 24.38 0.72
CA GLY A 374 -0.94 23.10 0.62
C GLY A 374 -2.38 23.19 0.13
N ILE A 375 -3.02 22.03 0.03
CA ILE A 375 -4.35 21.83 -0.54
C ILE A 375 -5.20 20.93 0.37
N ASP A 376 -6.52 20.99 0.30
CA ASP A 376 -7.42 20.04 0.96
C ASP A 376 -8.16 19.10 0.00
N ASP A 377 -8.94 18.17 0.55
CA ASP A 377 -9.75 17.20 -0.21
C ASP A 377 -10.87 17.84 -1.09
N ASN A 378 -11.05 19.16 -1.06
CA ASN A 378 -12.08 19.89 -1.82
C ASN A 378 -11.49 20.88 -2.83
N ASP A 379 -10.22 20.70 -3.18
CA ASP A 379 -9.42 21.54 -4.08
C ASP A 379 -9.25 22.98 -3.57
N ARG A 380 -9.35 23.20 -2.25
CA ARG A 380 -9.09 24.51 -1.65
C ARG A 380 -7.62 24.60 -1.30
N VAL A 381 -6.94 25.57 -1.89
CA VAL A 381 -5.52 25.83 -1.68
C VAL A 381 -5.33 26.96 -0.68
N ARG A 382 -4.33 26.80 0.18
CA ARG A 382 -3.88 27.82 1.12
C ARG A 382 -2.69 28.58 0.52
N LEU A 383 -2.80 29.89 0.51
CA LEU A 383 -1.76 30.82 0.13
C LEU A 383 -1.43 31.73 1.31
N ASP A 384 -0.17 31.77 1.71
CA ASP A 384 0.31 32.67 2.75
C ASP A 384 1.09 33.82 2.10
N ASP A 385 0.95 35.06 2.57
CA ASP A 385 1.83 36.15 2.12
C ASP A 385 3.16 36.18 2.91
N ALA A 386 4.06 37.08 2.55
CA ALA A 386 5.37 37.22 3.22
C ALA A 386 5.28 37.68 4.69
N GLN A 387 4.10 38.07 5.18
CA GLN A 387 3.82 38.47 6.56
C GLN A 387 3.02 37.38 7.32
N GLY A 388 2.69 36.26 6.67
CA GLY A 388 1.89 35.17 7.24
C GLY A 388 0.39 35.42 7.21
N VAL A 389 -0.10 36.39 6.43
CA VAL A 389 -1.53 36.53 6.17
C VAL A 389 -2.00 35.37 5.31
N VAL A 390 -2.96 34.62 5.81
CA VAL A 390 -3.51 33.44 5.15
C VAL A 390 -4.67 33.85 4.24
N GLY A 391 -4.67 33.29 3.03
CA GLY A 391 -5.79 33.38 2.09
C GLY A 391 -6.08 32.04 1.43
N TRP A 392 -7.33 31.83 1.06
CA TRP A 392 -7.81 30.60 0.42
C TRP A 392 -8.48 30.88 -0.91
N LEU A 393 -8.25 30.00 -1.88
CA LEU A 393 -9.02 29.93 -3.13
C LEU A 393 -9.32 28.47 -3.44
N ARG A 394 -10.32 28.24 -4.29
CA ARG A 394 -10.66 26.92 -4.79
C ARG A 394 -10.20 26.77 -6.23
N LEU A 395 -9.64 25.62 -6.56
CA LEU A 395 -9.26 25.22 -7.90
C LEU A 395 -10.25 24.19 -8.46
N ASP A 396 -10.25 24.04 -9.78
CA ASP A 396 -10.56 22.78 -10.43
C ASP A 396 -9.22 22.12 -10.72
N GLU A 397 -8.79 21.20 -9.84
CA GLU A 397 -7.46 20.59 -9.90
C GLU A 397 -7.25 19.88 -11.25
N LYS A 398 -8.27 19.14 -11.71
CA LYS A 398 -8.20 18.35 -12.94
C LYS A 398 -8.04 19.21 -14.18
N GLN A 399 -8.55 20.43 -14.15
CA GLN A 399 -8.46 21.38 -15.26
C GLN A 399 -7.35 22.42 -15.08
N ASN A 400 -6.62 22.39 -13.95
CA ASN A 400 -5.60 23.37 -13.61
C ASN A 400 -6.11 24.84 -13.63
N GLN A 401 -7.36 25.05 -13.19
CA GLN A 401 -8.08 26.32 -13.34
C GLN A 401 -8.60 26.85 -12.00
N LEU A 402 -8.87 28.16 -11.93
CA LEU A 402 -9.66 28.72 -10.83
C LEU A 402 -11.08 28.16 -10.89
N TYR A 403 -11.58 27.65 -9.77
CA TYR A 403 -12.87 26.97 -9.69
C TYR A 403 -14.01 27.84 -10.22
N GLY A 404 -14.84 27.25 -11.09
CA GLY A 404 -16.00 27.93 -11.69
C GLY A 404 -15.63 28.95 -12.78
N THR A 405 -14.38 28.97 -13.25
CA THR A 405 -13.91 29.82 -14.34
C THR A 405 -13.22 28.99 -15.43
N LYS A 406 -12.72 29.65 -16.49
CA LYS A 406 -11.80 29.06 -17.48
C LYS A 406 -10.37 29.62 -17.34
N THR A 407 -10.08 30.27 -16.23
CA THR A 407 -8.80 30.94 -16.00
C THR A 407 -7.81 29.91 -15.48
N ASP A 408 -6.81 29.60 -16.30
CA ASP A 408 -5.70 28.72 -15.93
C ASP A 408 -4.85 29.35 -14.81
N ILE A 409 -4.34 28.54 -13.89
CA ILE A 409 -3.52 29.05 -12.80
C ILE A 409 -2.23 29.74 -13.29
N THR A 410 -1.68 29.32 -14.44
CA THR A 410 -0.47 29.91 -15.04
C THR A 410 -0.73 31.31 -15.61
N ASP A 411 -1.99 31.68 -15.86
CA ASP A 411 -2.36 33.06 -16.21
C ASP A 411 -2.44 33.96 -14.97
N VAL A 412 -2.58 33.38 -13.77
CA VAL A 412 -2.74 34.10 -12.51
C VAL A 412 -1.43 34.20 -11.73
N PHE A 413 -0.59 33.17 -11.80
CA PHE A 413 0.63 33.03 -11.03
C PHE A 413 1.85 32.78 -11.93
N ASP A 414 2.94 33.50 -11.70
CA ASP A 414 4.29 33.11 -12.12
C ASP A 414 4.94 32.25 -11.02
N GLY A 415 5.90 31.41 -11.41
CA GLY A 415 6.66 30.57 -10.47
C GLY A 415 6.11 29.15 -10.27
N THR A 416 5.17 28.71 -11.11
CA THR A 416 4.73 27.30 -11.14
C THR A 416 5.86 26.38 -11.61
N LEU A 417 6.03 25.23 -10.96
CA LEU A 417 7.10 24.27 -11.22
C LEU A 417 6.53 22.88 -11.55
N GLN A 418 5.64 22.83 -12.53
CA GLN A 418 5.04 21.57 -13.01
C GLN A 418 6.00 20.92 -14.01
N TYR A 419 6.28 19.63 -13.83
CA TYR A 419 6.99 18.80 -14.81
C TYR A 419 5.97 17.89 -15.52
N ASP A 420 6.25 17.56 -16.78
CA ASP A 420 5.46 16.63 -17.58
C ASP A 420 5.75 15.18 -17.20
#